data_AF-A0A3M7Q583-F1
#
_entry.id   AF-A0A3M7Q583-F1
#
_cell.length_a   1.000
_cell.length_b   1.000
_cell.length_c   1.000
_cell.angle_alpha   90.00
_cell.angle_beta   90.00
_cell.angle_gamma   90.00
#
_symmetry.space_group_name_H-M   'P 1'
#
loop_
_entity.id
_entity.type
_entity.pdbx_description
1 polymer ?
#
loop_
_entity_poly.entity_id
_entity_poly.type
_entity_poly.pdbx_seq_one_letter_code
_entity_poly.pdbx_strand_id
1 'polypeptide(L)'
;MRAQYKKQSLKIFLNVIMPVFHTKTIESILEPIAQQISKLVILHEEADNGNSMPDLSLPLQVVRQAADNLIRVGRQTCETTEDSLLQKELPQALNQVKNACEALETASINLKSDS
;
A
#
# COMPACT_ATOMS: atom_id res chain seq x y z
N MET A 1 -24.42 -5.39 -21.02
CA MET A 1 -24.14 -4.80 -19.71
C MET A 1 -22.95 -5.43 -18.98
N ARG A 2 -22.85 -6.76 -18.81
CA ARG A 2 -21.74 -7.43 -18.07
C ARG A 2 -20.30 -7.12 -18.55
N ALA A 3 -20.08 -6.99 -19.86
CA ALA A 3 -18.75 -6.72 -20.41
C ALA A 3 -18.22 -5.30 -20.11
N GLN A 4 -19.11 -4.33 -19.92
CA GLN A 4 -18.74 -2.93 -19.65
C GLN A 4 -18.29 -2.76 -18.20
N TYR A 5 -18.94 -3.45 -17.26
CA TYR A 5 -18.51 -3.54 -15.86
C TYR A 5 -17.12 -4.19 -15.72
N LYS A 6 -16.86 -5.27 -16.45
CA LYS A 6 -15.54 -5.94 -16.41
C LYS A 6 -14.42 -5.04 -16.94
N LYS A 7 -14.69 -4.23 -17.98
CA LYS A 7 -13.73 -3.26 -18.54
C LYS A 7 -13.52 -2.05 -17.62
N GLN A 8 -14.57 -1.59 -16.94
CA GLN A 8 -14.50 -0.49 -15.98
C GLN A 8 -13.77 -0.91 -14.70
N SER A 9 -14.08 -2.09 -14.16
CA SER A 9 -13.32 -2.71 -13.06
C SER A 9 -11.87 -2.90 -13.47
N LEU A 10 -11.56 -3.43 -14.66
CA LEU A 10 -10.19 -3.56 -15.14
C LEU A 10 -9.48 -2.21 -15.32
N LYS A 11 -10.19 -1.14 -15.71
CA LYS A 11 -9.63 0.23 -15.79
C LYS A 11 -9.34 0.82 -14.42
N ILE A 12 -10.24 0.63 -13.46
CA ILE A 12 -10.06 1.04 -12.07
C ILE A 12 -8.90 0.24 -11.46
N PHE A 13 -8.85 -1.06 -11.73
CA PHE A 13 -7.77 -1.97 -11.34
C PHE A 13 -6.43 -1.53 -11.93
N LEU A 14 -6.35 -1.24 -13.22
CA LEU A 14 -5.14 -0.73 -13.87
C LEU A 14 -4.71 0.65 -13.35
N ASN A 15 -5.67 1.51 -12.95
CA ASN A 15 -5.37 2.81 -12.33
C ASN A 15 -4.93 2.69 -10.86
N VAL A 16 -5.38 1.67 -10.13
CA VAL A 16 -4.89 1.35 -8.78
C VAL A 16 -3.49 0.72 -8.86
N ILE A 17 -3.18 0.01 -9.94
CA ILE A 17 -1.93 -0.75 -10.14
C ILE A 17 -0.81 0.06 -10.80
N MET A 18 -1.12 1.09 -11.59
CA MET A 18 -0.10 1.97 -12.18
C MET A 18 0.01 3.28 -11.38
N PRO A 19 0.77 3.28 -10.28
CA PRO A 19 1.14 4.52 -9.64
C PRO A 19 1.96 5.38 -10.62
N VAL A 20 1.50 6.60 -10.85
CA VAL A 20 2.22 7.57 -11.68
C VAL A 20 3.35 8.14 -10.82
N PHE A 21 4.56 7.60 -10.97
CA PHE A 21 5.74 8.11 -10.27
C PHE A 21 6.46 9.15 -11.12
N HIS A 22 6.82 10.28 -10.49
CA HIS A 22 7.47 11.40 -11.19
C HIS A 22 9.01 11.39 -11.05
N THR A 23 9.58 10.45 -10.28
CA THR A 23 11.04 10.28 -10.16
C THR A 23 11.41 8.81 -10.03
N LYS A 24 12.59 8.43 -10.55
CA LYS A 24 13.12 7.05 -10.50
C LYS A 24 13.37 6.54 -9.07
N THR A 25 13.65 7.45 -8.13
CA THR A 25 13.84 7.12 -6.70
C THR A 25 12.50 6.77 -6.05
N ILE A 26 11.45 7.57 -6.31
CA ILE A 26 10.11 7.30 -5.78
C ILE A 26 9.56 6.00 -6.38
N GLU A 27 9.76 5.79 -7.69
CA GLU A 27 9.42 4.54 -8.39
C GLU A 27 10.11 3.33 -7.74
N SER A 28 11.43 3.35 -7.56
CA SER A 28 12.17 2.24 -6.94
C SER A 28 11.71 1.88 -5.52
N ILE A 29 11.18 2.84 -4.75
CA ILE A 29 10.73 2.62 -3.37
C ILE A 29 9.28 2.11 -3.35
N LEU A 30 8.42 2.70 -4.18
CA LEU A 30 6.98 2.46 -4.12
C LEU A 30 6.51 1.34 -5.06
N GLU A 31 7.22 1.05 -6.15
CA GLU A 31 6.97 -0.09 -7.06
C GLU A 31 6.86 -1.44 -6.31
N PRO A 32 7.82 -1.86 -5.47
CA PRO A 32 7.72 -3.13 -4.75
C PRO A 32 6.58 -3.14 -3.73
N ILE A 33 6.16 -1.98 -3.21
CA ILE A 33 5.04 -1.84 -2.28
C ILE A 33 3.71 -1.92 -3.04
N ALA A 34 3.59 -1.21 -4.16
CA ALA A 34 2.42 -1.21 -5.03
C ALA A 34 2.16 -2.61 -5.60
N GLN A 35 3.20 -3.35 -6.00
CA GLN A 35 3.06 -4.74 -6.43
C GLN A 35 2.56 -5.67 -5.31
N GLN A 36 2.99 -5.45 -4.06
CA GLN A 36 2.51 -6.24 -2.92
C GLN A 36 1.05 -5.94 -2.59
N ILE A 37 0.64 -4.67 -2.64
CA ILE A 37 -0.76 -4.26 -2.45
C ILE A 37 -1.64 -4.77 -3.60
N SER A 38 -1.15 -4.73 -4.84
CA SER A 38 -1.86 -5.26 -6.00
C SER A 38 -2.15 -6.76 -5.86
N LYS A 39 -1.19 -7.54 -5.34
CA LYS A 39 -1.40 -8.96 -5.02
C LYS A 39 -2.47 -9.16 -3.96
N LEU A 40 -2.48 -8.34 -2.91
CA LEU A 40 -3.52 -8.35 -1.87
C LEU A 40 -4.93 -8.09 -2.43
N VAL A 41 -5.07 -7.17 -3.38
CA VAL A 41 -6.37 -6.87 -4.04
C VAL A 41 -6.83 -8.02 -4.93
N ILE A 42 -5.92 -8.68 -5.68
CA ILE A 42 -6.24 -9.88 -6.48
C ILE A 42 -6.74 -11.02 -5.58
N LEU A 43 -6.07 -11.24 -4.45
CA LEU A 43 -6.42 -12.31 -3.51
C LEU A 43 -7.80 -12.12 -2.88
N HIS A 44 -8.23 -10.87 -2.67
CA HIS A 44 -9.58 -10.57 -2.21
C HIS A 44 -10.65 -10.93 -3.27
N GLU A 45 -10.39 -10.74 -4.56
CA GLU A 45 -11.29 -11.19 -5.65
C GLU A 45 -11.32 -12.72 -5.80
N GLU A 46 -10.23 -13.43 -5.50
CA GLU A 46 -10.17 -14.90 -5.56
C GLU A 46 -10.86 -15.58 -4.36
N ALA A 47 -10.81 -14.96 -3.18
CA ALA A 47 -11.54 -15.43 -1.99
C ALA A 47 -13.07 -15.35 -2.19
N ASP A 48 -13.57 -14.34 -2.90
CA ASP A 48 -14.98 -14.21 -3.30
C ASP A 48 -15.46 -15.31 -4.26
N ASN A 49 -14.55 -16.07 -4.87
CA ASN A 49 -14.84 -17.21 -5.75
C ASN A 49 -14.80 -18.58 -5.06
N GLY A 50 -14.63 -18.61 -3.72
CA GLY A 50 -14.64 -19.85 -2.92
C GLY A 50 -13.28 -20.53 -2.75
N ASN A 51 -12.18 -19.86 -3.08
CA ASN A 51 -10.83 -20.30 -2.72
C ASN A 51 -10.43 -19.76 -1.34
N SER A 52 -9.70 -20.55 -0.54
CA SER A 52 -9.15 -20.09 0.73
C SER A 52 -8.15 -18.96 0.52
N MET A 53 -8.37 -17.82 1.17
CA MET A 53 -7.44 -16.69 1.21
C MET A 53 -6.07 -17.18 1.73
N PRO A 54 -4.95 -16.94 1.03
CA PRO A 54 -3.64 -17.33 1.52
C PRO A 54 -3.20 -16.48 2.71
N ASP A 55 -2.28 -17.00 3.53
CA ASP A 55 -1.77 -16.28 4.69
C ASP A 55 -1.03 -15.00 4.28
N LEU A 56 -1.60 -13.86 4.66
CA LEU A 56 -1.06 -12.53 4.38
C LEU A 56 0.00 -12.09 5.40
N SER A 57 0.22 -12.86 6.48
CA SER A 57 1.10 -12.47 7.59
C SER A 57 2.52 -12.09 7.13
N LEU A 58 3.12 -12.91 6.25
CA LEU A 58 4.48 -12.68 5.75
C LEU A 58 4.58 -11.48 4.78
N PRO A 59 3.72 -11.35 3.74
CA PRO A 59 3.69 -10.15 2.90
C PRO A 59 3.46 -8.86 3.69
N LEU A 60 2.55 -8.87 4.66
CA LEU A 60 2.28 -7.70 5.51
C LEU A 60 3.47 -7.31 6.37
N GLN A 61 4.18 -8.29 6.92
CA GLN A 61 5.39 -8.03 7.70
C GLN A 61 6.46 -7.31 6.87
N VAL A 62 6.62 -7.69 5.59
CA VAL A 62 7.56 -7.04 4.67
C VAL A 62 7.15 -5.60 4.37
N VAL A 63 5.86 -5.38 4.06
CA VAL A 63 5.32 -4.02 3.82
C VAL A 63 5.48 -3.14 5.05
N ARG A 64 5.18 -3.66 6.24
CA ARG A 64 5.33 -2.94 7.51
C ARG A 64 6.78 -2.55 7.76
N GLN A 65 7.71 -3.48 7.59
CA GLN A 65 9.13 -3.20 7.79
C GLN A 65 9.65 -2.11 6.82
N ALA A 66 9.18 -2.13 5.56
CA ALA A 66 9.51 -1.10 4.58
C ALA A 66 8.92 0.27 4.96
N ALA A 67 7.66 0.30 5.41
CA ALA A 67 7.00 1.52 5.85
C ALA A 67 7.66 2.12 7.10
N ASP A 68 8.01 1.30 8.09
CA ASP A 68 8.72 1.74 9.30
C ASP A 68 10.07 2.38 8.96
N ASN A 69 10.80 1.77 8.02
CA ASN A 69 12.06 2.33 7.52
C ASN A 69 11.85 3.69 6.82
N LEU A 70 10.83 3.80 5.96
CA LEU A 70 10.48 5.04 5.29
C LEU A 70 10.09 6.14 6.29
N ILE A 71 9.27 5.80 7.28
CA ILE A 71 8.84 6.74 8.33
C ILE A 71 10.04 7.22 9.16
N ARG A 72 10.95 6.32 9.52
CA ARG A 72 12.17 6.66 10.25
C ARG A 72 13.03 7.65 9.45
N VAL A 73 13.33 7.33 8.20
CA VAL A 73 14.14 8.19 7.32
C VAL A 73 13.43 9.53 7.07
N GLY A 74 12.12 9.52 6.87
CA GLY A 74 11.32 10.73 6.69
C GLY A 74 11.36 11.64 7.93
N ARG A 75 11.26 11.09 9.14
CA ARG A 75 11.38 11.87 10.38
C ARG A 75 12.76 12.50 10.53
N GLN A 76 13.82 11.74 10.27
CA GLN A 76 15.19 12.29 10.26
C GLN A 76 15.33 13.42 9.23
N THR A 77 14.70 13.27 8.06
CA THR A 77 14.70 14.31 7.03
C THR A 77 13.98 15.58 7.49
N CYS A 78 12.85 15.47 8.21
CA CYS A 78 12.17 16.63 8.80
C CYS A 78 13.06 17.38 9.79
N GLU A 79 13.88 16.67 10.59
CA GLU A 79 14.74 17.27 11.60
C GLU A 79 15.94 18.02 11.00
N THR A 80 16.42 17.58 9.83
CA THR A 80 17.64 18.12 9.22
C THR A 80 17.39 19.03 8.02
N THR A 81 16.17 19.07 7.48
CA THR A 81 15.87 19.85 6.28
C THR A 81 15.71 21.35 6.59
N GLU A 82 16.23 22.20 5.70
CA GLU A 82 16.03 23.67 5.73
C GLU A 82 14.79 24.10 4.93
N ASP A 83 14.15 23.16 4.22
CA ASP A 83 12.93 23.41 3.44
C ASP A 83 11.70 23.50 4.37
N SER A 84 11.20 24.73 4.54
CA SER A 84 10.03 25.04 5.38
C SER A 84 8.71 24.42 4.90
N LEU A 85 8.54 24.18 3.59
CA LEU A 85 7.36 23.49 3.07
C LEU A 85 7.45 22.00 3.42
N LEU A 86 8.63 21.41 3.20
CA LEU A 86 8.87 20.01 3.51
C LEU A 86 8.71 19.71 5.01
N GLN A 87 9.24 20.57 5.89
CA GLN A 87 9.05 20.43 7.35
C GLN A 87 7.57 20.40 7.76
N LYS A 88 6.72 21.14 7.03
CA LYS A 88 5.29 21.24 7.33
C LYS A 88 4.49 20.06 6.77
N GLU A 89 4.77 19.64 5.55
CA GLU A 89 3.95 18.64 4.84
C GLU A 89 4.37 17.19 5.12
N LEU A 90 5.69 16.95 5.24
CA LEU A 90 6.23 15.59 5.40
C LEU A 90 5.69 14.88 6.66
N PRO A 91 5.53 15.52 7.85
CA PRO A 91 4.95 14.86 9.01
C PRO A 91 3.53 14.33 8.77
N GLN A 92 2.71 15.07 8.01
CA GLN A 92 1.35 14.66 7.68
C GLN A 92 1.35 13.45 6.75
N ALA A 93 2.20 13.46 5.72
CA ALA A 93 2.35 12.34 4.80
C ALA A 93 2.84 11.06 5.51
N LEU A 94 3.81 11.19 6.43
CA LEU A 94 4.30 10.04 7.20
C LEU A 94 3.22 9.45 8.12
N ASN A 95 2.36 10.28 8.71
CA ASN A 95 1.22 9.81 9.49
C ASN A 95 0.20 9.06 8.62
N GLN A 96 -0.03 9.50 7.38
CA GLN A 96 -0.92 8.78 6.46
C GLN A 96 -0.38 7.39 6.12
N VAL A 97 0.93 7.27 5.86
CA VAL A 97 1.58 5.97 5.62
C VAL A 97 1.44 5.04 6.83
N LYS A 98 1.65 5.57 8.05
CA LYS A 98 1.47 4.82 9.29
C LYS A 98 0.05 4.29 9.44
N ASN A 99 -0.95 5.15 9.28
CA ASN A 99 -2.35 4.79 9.42
C ASN A 99 -2.77 3.75 8.38
N ALA A 100 -2.27 3.85 7.15
CA ALA A 100 -2.54 2.87 6.10
C ALA A 100 -1.97 1.48 6.45
N CYS A 101 -0.76 1.43 7.02
CA CYS A 101 -0.16 0.16 7.46
C CYS A 101 -0.93 -0.48 8.63
N GLU A 102 -1.36 0.33 9.61
CA GLU A 102 -2.19 -0.15 10.73
C GLU A 102 -3.55 -0.69 10.26
N ALA A 103 -4.18 -0.02 9.29
CA ALA A 103 -5.43 -0.49 8.69
C ALA A 103 -5.24 -1.82 7.94
N LEU A 104 -4.13 -1.99 7.23
CA LEU A 104 -3.77 -3.23 6.54
C LEU A 104 -3.54 -4.39 7.51
N GLU A 105 -2.86 -4.14 8.62
CA GLU A 105 -2.65 -5.13 9.69
C GLU A 105 -3.98 -5.53 10.36
N THR A 106 -4.82 -4.55 10.68
CA THR A 106 -6.15 -4.79 11.25
C THR A 106 -7.02 -5.61 10.31
N ALA A 107 -7.05 -5.26 9.02
CA ALA A 107 -7.80 -5.99 8.01
C ALA A 107 -7.33 -7.45 7.90
N SER A 108 -6.02 -7.69 7.94
CA SER A 108 -5.48 -9.05 7.89
C SER A 108 -5.78 -9.89 9.11
N ILE A 109 -5.76 -9.29 10.31
CA ILE A 109 -6.12 -9.98 11.55
C ILE A 109 -7.59 -10.40 11.48
N ASN A 110 -8.46 -9.50 11.01
CA ASN A 110 -9.89 -9.78 10.85
C ASN A 110 -10.11 -10.91 9.83
N LEU A 111 -9.44 -10.86 8.68
CA LEU A 111 -9.52 -11.91 7.65
C LEU A 111 -9.07 -13.29 8.18
N LYS A 112 -8.04 -13.33 9.03
CA LYS A 112 -7.57 -14.56 9.68
C LYS A 112 -8.50 -15.07 10.78
N SER A 113 -9.34 -14.20 11.34
CA SER A 113 -10.30 -14.54 12.38
C SER A 113 -11.64 -15.03 11.81
N ASP A 114 -11.99 -14.62 10.59
CA ASP A 114 -13.18 -15.04 9.85
C ASP A 114 -12.97 -16.34 9.03
N SER A 115 -11.72 -16.76 8.81
CA SER A 115 -11.33 -18.02 8.16
C SER A 115 -11.25 -19.20 9.13
#